data_AF-A0AAJ2NP72-F1
#
_entry.id   AF-A0AAJ2NP72-F1
#
_cell.length_a   1.000
_cell.length_b   1.000
_cell.length_c   1.000
_cell.angle_alpha   90.00
_cell.angle_beta   90.00
_cell.angle_gamma   90.00
#
_symmetry.space_group_name_H-M   'P 1'
#
loop_
_entity.id
_entity.type
_entity.pdbx_description
1 polymer ?
#
loop_
_entity_poly.entity_id
_entity_poly.type
_entity_poly.pdbx_seq_one_letter_code
_entity_poly.pdbx_strand_id
1 'polypeptide(L)'
;MPISNQHKIGLLCDILKNQADEHYMTDDEASQITRLLQSLSNDPSVDQSIKQIIGEISEQHQLNHEPFLQENVEQWLTGMNQITFDSNTGHSPGNNYK
;
A
#
# COMPACT_ATOMS: atom_id res chain seq x y z
N MET A 1 -14.09 16.01 -2.98
CA MET A 1 -13.43 15.63 -1.70
C MET A 1 -12.04 15.15 -2.03
N PRO A 2 -10.98 15.59 -1.32
CA PRO A 2 -9.66 15.02 -1.52
C PRO A 2 -9.70 13.56 -1.09
N ILE A 3 -9.27 12.65 -1.98
CA ILE A 3 -9.06 11.24 -1.64
C ILE A 3 -8.00 11.18 -0.55
N SER A 4 -8.38 10.75 0.66
CA SER A 4 -7.44 10.53 1.76
C SER A 4 -6.43 9.44 1.39
N ASN A 5 -5.21 9.52 1.92
CA ASN A 5 -4.17 8.53 1.65
C ASN A 5 -4.60 7.10 2.02
N GLN A 6 -5.41 6.93 3.07
CA GLN A 6 -6.04 5.65 3.41
C GLN A 6 -6.86 5.06 2.26
N HIS A 7 -7.55 5.91 1.51
CA HIS A 7 -8.37 5.47 0.38
C HIS A 7 -7.50 5.07 -0.83
N LYS A 8 -6.38 5.77 -1.04
CA LYS A 8 -5.37 5.36 -2.05
C LYS A 8 -4.71 4.04 -1.69
N ILE A 9 -4.39 3.83 -0.41
CA ILE A 9 -3.83 2.56 0.10
C ILE A 9 -4.86 1.45 -0.06
N GLY A 10 -6.12 1.69 0.32
CA GLY A 10 -7.22 0.74 0.13
C GLY A 10 -7.39 0.33 -1.33
N LEU A 11 -7.34 1.29 -2.26
CA LEU A 11 -7.41 1.02 -3.69
C LEU A 11 -6.21 0.21 -4.18
N LEU A 12 -4.99 0.54 -3.73
CA LEU A 12 -3.79 -0.24 -4.06
C LEU A 12 -3.93 -1.68 -3.59
N CYS A 13 -4.38 -1.89 -2.34
CA CYS A 13 -4.64 -3.21 -1.78
C CYS A 13 -5.67 -4.00 -2.60
N ASP A 14 -6.75 -3.33 -3.04
CA ASP A 14 -7.81 -3.94 -3.84
C ASP A 14 -7.28 -4.43 -5.19
N ILE A 15 -6.53 -3.58 -5.91
CA ILE A 15 -5.94 -3.93 -7.21
C ILE A 15 -4.90 -5.05 -7.05
N LEU A 16 -4.04 -5.00 -6.03
CA LEU A 16 -3.05 -6.06 -5.75
C LEU A 16 -3.73 -7.41 -5.47
N LYS A 17 -4.83 -7.40 -4.73
CA LYS A 17 -5.60 -8.61 -4.46
C LYS A 17 -6.30 -9.13 -5.71
N ASN A 18 -6.88 -8.23 -6.51
CA ASN A 18 -7.64 -8.59 -7.70
C ASN A 18 -6.73 -9.30 -8.73
N GLN A 19 -5.57 -8.73 -9.06
CA GLN A 19 -4.64 -9.37 -9.99
C GLN A 19 -4.13 -10.73 -9.50
N ALA A 20 -3.99 -10.91 -8.18
CA ALA A 20 -3.45 -12.13 -7.58
C ALA A 20 -4.51 -13.24 -7.58
N ASP A 21 -5.78 -12.87 -7.42
CA ASP A 21 -6.93 -13.78 -7.53
C ASP A 21 -7.23 -14.15 -8.99
N GLU A 22 -7.10 -13.19 -9.91
CA GLU A 22 -7.31 -13.41 -11.36
C GLU A 22 -6.10 -14.03 -12.05
N HIS A 23 -4.94 -14.12 -11.37
CA HIS A 23 -3.67 -14.57 -11.93
C HIS A 23 -3.27 -13.84 -13.23
N TYR A 24 -3.71 -12.57 -13.35
CA TYR A 24 -3.52 -11.75 -14.54
C TYR A 24 -3.48 -10.28 -14.14
N MET A 25 -2.60 -9.50 -14.78
CA MET A 25 -2.51 -8.07 -14.61
C MET A 25 -2.74 -7.35 -15.95
N THR A 26 -3.75 -6.49 -15.99
CA THR A 26 -3.99 -5.62 -17.15
C THR A 26 -3.01 -4.45 -17.20
N ASP A 27 -2.78 -3.87 -18.38
CA ASP A 27 -1.96 -2.66 -18.53
C ASP A 27 -2.52 -1.45 -17.76
N ASP A 28 -3.85 -1.39 -17.64
CA ASP A 28 -4.53 -0.35 -16.88
C ASP A 28 -4.27 -0.51 -15.38
N GLU A 29 -4.39 -1.73 -14.83
CA GLU A 29 -4.05 -2.02 -13.43
C GLU A 29 -2.59 -1.75 -13.12
N ALA A 30 -1.66 -2.17 -13.99
CA ALA A 30 -0.23 -1.88 -13.85
C ALA A 30 0.04 -0.37 -13.80
N SER A 31 -0.63 0.39 -14.66
CA SER A 31 -0.53 1.86 -14.71
C SER A 31 -1.14 2.51 -13.47
N GLN A 32 -2.29 2.00 -13.00
CA GLN A 32 -2.95 2.46 -11.78
C GLN A 32 -2.08 2.21 -10.55
N ILE A 33 -1.52 1.01 -10.40
CA ILE A 33 -0.57 0.66 -9.34
C ILE A 33 0.62 1.62 -9.38
N THR A 34 1.27 1.77 -10.52
CA THR A 34 2.43 2.68 -10.66
C THR A 34 2.09 4.11 -10.21
N ARG A 35 0.93 4.62 -10.62
CA ARG A 35 0.47 5.97 -10.25
C ARG A 35 0.16 6.09 -8.76
N LEU A 36 -0.43 5.06 -8.16
CA LEU A 36 -0.69 5.01 -6.72
C LEU A 36 0.60 4.93 -5.90
N LEU A 37 1.54 4.07 -6.30
CA LEU A 37 2.86 3.95 -5.67
C LEU A 37 3.60 5.29 -5.72
N GLN A 38 3.63 5.96 -6.88
CA GLN A 38 4.23 7.29 -7.00
C GLN A 38 3.51 8.34 -6.15
N SER A 39 2.18 8.36 -6.15
CA SER A 39 1.42 9.32 -5.35
C SER A 39 1.64 9.12 -3.85
N LEU A 40 1.70 7.87 -3.38
CA LEU A 40 1.86 7.54 -1.97
C LEU A 40 3.31 7.74 -1.50
N SER A 41 4.30 7.42 -2.33
CA SER A 41 5.72 7.62 -2.02
C SER A 41 6.07 9.12 -1.86
N ASN A 42 5.52 9.96 -2.74
CA ASN A 42 5.71 11.43 -2.69
C ASN A 42 4.91 12.11 -1.57
N ASP A 43 3.96 11.43 -0.94
CA ASP A 43 3.12 12.02 0.08
C ASP A 43 3.82 11.98 1.46
N PRO A 44 4.09 13.12 2.11
CA PRO A 44 4.79 13.17 3.39
C PRO A 44 3.91 12.69 4.56
N SER A 45 2.59 12.57 4.37
CA SER A 45 1.66 12.06 5.40
C SER A 45 1.50 10.54 5.35
N VAL A 46 2.15 9.85 4.40
CA VAL A 46 2.20 8.38 4.35
C VAL A 46 3.33 7.88 5.25
N ASP A 47 3.02 6.89 6.07
CA ASP A 47 3.97 6.28 7.00
C ASP A 47 5.19 5.71 6.29
N GLN A 48 6.37 5.85 6.91
CA GLN A 48 7.64 5.37 6.35
C GLN A 48 7.61 3.86 6.09
N SER A 49 6.91 3.09 6.92
CA SER A 49 6.77 1.64 6.78
C SER A 49 5.96 1.30 5.52
N ILE A 50 4.90 2.07 5.23
CA ILE A 50 4.14 1.92 3.98
C ILE A 50 4.99 2.29 2.77
N LYS A 51 5.83 3.32 2.88
CA LYS A 51 6.77 3.67 1.80
C LYS A 51 7.78 2.56 1.51
N GLN A 52 8.21 1.81 2.52
CA GLN A 52 9.06 0.65 2.32
C GLN A 52 8.34 -0.45 1.53
N ILE A 53 7.11 -0.80 1.94
CA ILE A 53 6.31 -1.80 1.22
C ILE A 53 6.04 -1.36 -0.23
N ILE A 54 5.74 -0.08 -0.45
CA ILE A 54 5.58 0.51 -1.79
C ILE A 54 6.86 0.36 -2.62
N GLY A 55 8.03 0.54 -2.01
CA GLY A 55 9.32 0.31 -2.64
C GLY A 55 9.49 -1.14 -3.07
N GLU A 56 9.18 -2.09 -2.18
CA GLU A 56 9.26 -3.53 -2.47
C GLU A 56 8.31 -3.93 -3.61
N ILE A 57 7.08 -3.43 -3.61
CA ILE A 57 6.12 -3.65 -4.71
C ILE A 57 6.70 -3.12 -6.02
N SER A 58 7.27 -1.91 -6.00
CA SER A 58 7.83 -1.30 -7.21
C SER A 58 9.06 -2.04 -7.74
N GLU A 59 9.86 -2.66 -6.87
CA GLU A 59 11.01 -3.49 -7.27
C GLU A 59 10.57 -4.83 -7.86
N GLN A 60 9.51 -5.42 -7.30
CA GLN A 60 8.93 -6.68 -7.80
C GLN A 60 8.06 -6.47 -9.05
N HIS A 61 7.62 -5.24 -9.32
CA HIS A 61 6.79 -4.92 -10.48
C HIS A 61 7.62 -5.02 -11.75
N GLN A 62 7.65 -6.21 -12.35
CA GLN A 62 8.23 -6.41 -13.67
C GLN A 62 7.21 -5.99 -14.73
N LEU A 63 7.64 -5.15 -15.67
CA LEU A 63 6.86 -4.62 -16.82
C LEU A 63 6.32 -5.69 -17.79
N ASN A 64 6.36 -6.97 -17.42
CA ASN A 64 6.00 -8.12 -18.26
C ASN A 64 4.58 -8.64 -18.05
N HIS A 65 3.70 -7.90 -17.37
CA HIS A 65 2.33 -8.35 -17.03
C HIS A 65 2.26 -9.59 -16.13
N GLU A 66 3.38 -9.98 -15.52
CA GLU A 66 3.35 -11.07 -14.56
C GLU A 66 2.66 -10.57 -13.30
N PRO A 67 1.57 -11.24 -12.86
CA PRO A 67 0.93 -10.89 -11.62
C PRO A 67 1.91 -11.11 -10.46
N PHE A 68 1.77 -10.32 -9.41
CA PHE A 68 2.54 -10.57 -8.20
C PHE A 68 2.20 -11.94 -7.61
N LEU A 69 3.18 -12.60 -7.02
CA LEU A 69 2.95 -13.84 -6.29
C LEU A 69 1.98 -13.56 -5.14
N GLN A 70 0.98 -14.43 -4.97
CA GLN A 70 -0.05 -14.28 -3.95
C GLN A 70 0.56 -14.15 -2.54
N GLU A 71 1.62 -14.91 -2.25
CA GLU A 71 2.35 -14.80 -0.98
C GLU A 71 2.90 -13.39 -0.72
N ASN A 72 3.47 -12.74 -1.74
CA ASN A 72 4.01 -11.40 -1.62
C ASN A 72 2.88 -10.38 -1.42
N VAL A 73 1.80 -10.52 -2.18
CA VAL A 73 0.61 -9.67 -2.03
C VAL A 73 0.03 -9.79 -0.63
N GLU A 74 -0.17 -10.99 -0.11
CA GLU A 74 -0.69 -11.20 1.25
C GLU A 74 0.21 -10.60 2.33
N GLN A 75 1.54 -10.69 2.19
CA GLN A 75 2.49 -10.05 3.09
C GLN A 75 2.34 -8.53 3.06
N TRP A 76 2.29 -7.92 1.88
CA TRP A 76 2.14 -6.47 1.72
C TRP A 76 0.80 -5.97 2.25
N LEU A 77 -0.29 -6.69 1.95
CA LEU A 77 -1.62 -6.39 2.45
C LEU A 77 -1.66 -6.42 3.98
N THR A 78 -1.08 -7.47 4.58
CA THR A 78 -1.03 -7.60 6.04
C THR A 78 -0.24 -6.44 6.64
N GLY A 79 0.94 -6.12 6.10
CA GLY A 79 1.76 -5.00 6.55
C GLY A 79 1.05 -3.66 6.45
N MET A 80 0.50 -3.32 5.28
CA MET A 80 -0.20 -2.04 5.06
C MET A 80 -1.44 -1.90 5.95
N ASN A 81 -2.18 -2.99 6.15
CA ASN A 81 -3.39 -2.97 6.97
C ASN A 81 -3.02 -2.78 8.45
N GLN A 82 -2.00 -3.49 8.96
CA GLN A 82 -1.50 -3.28 10.33
C GLN A 82 -1.07 -1.83 10.58
N ILE A 83 -0.29 -1.24 9.67
CA ILE A 83 0.21 0.15 9.82
C ILE A 83 -0.94 1.17 9.77
N THR A 84 -1.91 0.97 8.88
CA THR A 84 -3.06 1.86 8.75
C THR A 84 -3.96 1.84 9.99
N PHE A 85 -4.09 0.67 10.63
CA PHE A 85 -4.84 0.53 11.88
C PHE A 85 -4.07 1.07 13.11
N ASP A 86 -2.73 0.91 13.16
CA ASP A 86 -1.88 1.42 14.26
C ASP A 86 -1.86 2.95 14.31
N SER A 87 -1.95 3.61 13.15
CA SER A 87 -2.05 5.07 13.01
C SER A 87 -3.28 5.69 13.70
N ASN A 88 -4.27 4.88 14.12
CA ASN A 88 -5.51 5.33 14.77
C ASN A 88 -5.53 5.02 16.29
N THR A 89 -4.52 4.32 16.82
CA THR A 89 -4.32 4.19 18.27
C THR A 89 -3.41 5.30 18.75
N GLY A 90 -4.02 6.44 19.08
CA GLY A 90 -3.34 7.57 19.70
C GLY A 90 -2.57 7.16 20.96
N HIS A 91 -1.24 7.02 20.83
CA HIS A 91 -0.33 7.07 21.96
C HIS A 91 0.13 8.51 22.19
N SER A 92 -0.72 9.29 22.86
CA SER A 92 -0.33 10.31 23.85
C SER A 92 -1.59 10.98 24.41
N PRO A 93 -1.69 11.20 25.75
CA PRO A 93 -0.61 11.70 26.59
C PRO A 93 -0.47 11.00 27.95
N GLY A 94 0.79 10.81 28.38
CA GLY A 94 1.14 10.48 29.75
C GLY A 94 2.15 11.47 30.34
N ASN A 95 2.00 12.77 30.05
CA ASN A 95 2.76 13.79 30.78
C ASN A 95 2.14 14.04 32.16
N ASN A 96 3.00 13.85 33.18
CA ASN A 96 2.97 14.40 34.54
C ASN A 96 1.89 13.87 35.52
N TYR A 97 2.30 13.36 36.69
CA TYR A 97 2.60 14.13 37.92
C TYR A 97 2.83 13.15 39.10
N LYS A 98 4.09 12.99 39.54
CA LYS A 98 4.58 13.06 40.94
C LYS A 98 6.03 12.59 41.04
#